data_AF-A0A2M6XX85-F1
#
_entry.id   AF-A0A2M6XX85-F1
#
_cell.length_a   1.000
_cell.length_b   1.000
_cell.length_c   1.000
_cell.angle_alpha   90.00
_cell.angle_beta   90.00
_cell.angle_gamma   90.00
#
_symmetry.space_group_name_H-M   'P 1'
#
loop_
_entity.id
_entity.type
_entity.pdbx_description
1 polymer ?
#
loop_
_entity_poly.entity_id
_entity_poly.type
_entity_poly.pdbx_seq_one_letter_code
_entity_poly.pdbx_strand_id
1 'polypeptide(L)'
;MAGALGVLLAFGFVLLRDARLRYGKSWVAFELTPQGCILLIPRTGDPVQGKIDRSTFVSPYLALLNITTDFGKRHSVVIMPDSMGEADFRRLRVRLRWSGQA
;
A
#
# COMPACT_ATOMS: atom_id res chain seq x y z
N MET A 1 12.62 36.73 7.26
CA MET A 1 11.44 36.33 6.47
C MET A 1 11.76 35.30 5.36
N ALA A 2 12.97 35.28 4.78
CA ALA A 2 13.34 34.33 3.71
C ALA A 2 13.31 32.84 4.12
N GLY A 3 13.69 32.51 5.37
CA GLY A 3 13.68 31.11 5.84
C GLY A 3 12.29 30.48 5.94
N ALA A 4 11.29 31.26 6.39
CA ALA A 4 9.91 30.78 6.49
C ALA A 4 9.30 30.48 5.12
N LEU A 5 9.63 31.29 4.11
CA LEU A 5 9.20 31.07 2.73
C LEU A 5 9.79 29.78 2.14
N GLY A 6 11.06 29.49 2.43
CA GLY A 6 11.73 28.25 2.01
C GLY A 6 11.09 27.01 2.63
N VAL A 7 10.75 27.06 3.93
CA VAL A 7 10.05 25.96 4.61
C VAL A 7 8.66 25.75 4.01
N LEU A 8 7.90 26.81 3.77
CA LEU A 8 6.56 26.71 3.16
C LEU A 8 6.60 26.12 1.74
N LEU A 9 7.59 26.51 0.93
CA LEU A 9 7.77 25.96 -0.43
C LEU A 9 8.18 24.49 -0.39
N ALA A 10 9.11 24.10 0.48
CA ALA A 10 9.52 22.71 0.64
C ALA A 10 8.37 21.84 1.14
N PHE A 11 7.62 22.34 2.13
CA PHE A 11 6.46 21.65 2.69
C PHE A 11 5.34 21.51 1.65
N GLY A 12 5.04 22.59 0.92
CA GLY A 12 4.10 22.58 -0.19
C GLY A 12 4.51 21.59 -1.28
N PHE A 13 5.80 21.53 -1.63
CA PHE A 13 6.32 20.58 -2.61
C PHE A 13 6.17 19.13 -2.16
N VAL A 14 6.55 18.81 -0.91
CA VAL A 14 6.40 17.46 -0.34
C VAL A 14 4.92 17.07 -0.28
N LEU A 15 4.05 17.95 0.21
CA LEU A 15 2.62 17.70 0.24
C LEU A 15 2.02 17.54 -1.16
N LEU A 16 2.36 18.38 -2.14
CA LEU A 16 1.81 18.26 -3.49
C LEU A 16 2.28 16.97 -4.19
N ARG A 17 3.52 16.55 -3.89
CA ARG A 17 4.11 15.31 -4.38
C ARG A 17 3.43 14.08 -3.78
N ASP A 18 3.22 14.08 -2.47
CA ASP A 18 2.72 12.92 -1.73
C ASP A 18 1.18 12.85 -1.71
N ALA A 19 0.49 13.98 -1.49
CA ALA A 19 -0.98 14.04 -1.38
C ALA A 19 -1.71 13.78 -2.71
N ARG A 20 -1.03 13.94 -3.85
CA ARG A 20 -1.66 13.79 -5.16
C ARG A 20 -1.59 12.37 -5.72
N LEU A 21 -1.01 11.42 -4.97
CA LEU A 21 -0.75 10.05 -5.46
C LEU A 21 -0.08 10.06 -6.84
N ARG A 22 0.68 11.13 -7.13
CA ARG A 22 1.33 11.39 -8.43
C ARG A 22 2.72 10.78 -8.50
N TYR A 23 3.19 10.22 -7.39
CA TYR A 23 4.39 9.42 -7.41
C TYR A 23 4.12 8.18 -8.27
N GLY A 24 4.92 7.95 -9.31
CA GLY A 24 4.75 6.79 -10.18
C GLY A 24 4.80 5.46 -9.42
N LYS A 25 5.46 5.46 -8.25
CA LYS A 25 5.54 4.32 -7.32
C LYS A 25 4.35 4.22 -6.34
N SER A 26 3.33 5.05 -6.47
CA SER A 26 2.08 4.88 -5.73
C SER A 26 1.42 3.59 -6.19
N TRP A 27 1.13 2.70 -5.25
CA TRP A 27 0.45 1.44 -5.53
C TRP A 27 -1.02 1.73 -5.85
N VAL A 28 -1.47 1.34 -7.03
CA VAL A 28 -2.86 1.56 -7.49
C VAL A 28 -3.68 0.29 -7.44
N ALA A 29 -3.03 -0.85 -7.55
CA ALA A 29 -3.67 -2.15 -7.43
C ALA A 29 -2.69 -3.17 -6.84
N PHE A 30 -3.24 -4.26 -6.36
CA PHE A 30 -2.45 -5.43 -6.00
C PHE A 30 -3.25 -6.68 -6.35
N GLU A 31 -2.55 -7.74 -6.73
CA GLU A 31 -3.14 -9.05 -6.97
C GLU A 31 -2.57 -10.05 -5.98
N LEU A 32 -3.46 -10.77 -5.30
CA LEU A 32 -3.05 -11.95 -4.52
C LEU A 32 -3.03 -13.16 -5.45
N THR A 33 -1.84 -13.74 -5.60
CA THR A 33 -1.69 -15.02 -6.28
C THR A 33 -2.02 -16.20 -5.35
N PRO A 34 -2.44 -17.36 -5.89
CA PRO A 34 -2.77 -18.54 -5.08
C PRO A 34 -1.62 -19.07 -4.21
N GLN A 35 -0.39 -18.70 -4.53
CA GLN A 35 0.85 -19.13 -3.86
C GLN A 35 1.19 -18.26 -2.64
N GLY A 36 0.36 -17.28 -2.28
CA GLY A 36 0.63 -16.34 -1.19
C GLY A 36 1.57 -15.19 -1.56
N CYS A 37 2.00 -15.11 -2.82
CA CYS A 37 2.71 -13.95 -3.34
C CYS A 37 1.73 -12.83 -3.67
N ILE A 38 2.14 -11.58 -3.44
CA ILE A 38 1.38 -10.40 -3.82
C ILE A 38 2.10 -9.70 -4.97
N LEU A 39 1.37 -9.44 -6.05
CA LEU A 39 1.84 -8.61 -7.14
C LEU A 39 1.38 -7.18 -6.86
N LEU A 40 2.32 -6.28 -6.62
CA LEU A 40 2.04 -4.86 -6.43
C LEU A 40 2.09 -4.16 -7.78
N ILE A 41 0.99 -3.50 -8.16
CA ILE A 41 0.89 -2.77 -9.43
C ILE A 41 1.06 -1.28 -9.11
N PRO A 42 2.22 -0.67 -9.45
CA PRO A 42 2.42 0.75 -9.29
C PRO A 42 1.60 1.52 -10.35
N ARG A 43 1.34 2.80 -10.08
CA ARG A 43 0.67 3.69 -11.04
C ARG A 43 1.46 3.81 -12.35
N THR A 44 2.77 3.66 -12.27
CA THR A 44 3.68 3.85 -13.39
C THR A 44 4.88 2.92 -13.24
N GLY A 45 5.19 2.15 -14.28
CA GLY A 45 6.28 1.16 -14.28
C GLY A 45 5.78 -0.27 -14.15
N ASP A 46 6.73 -1.19 -13.98
CA ASP A 46 6.44 -2.63 -13.99
C ASP A 46 5.86 -3.13 -12.65
N PRO A 47 4.99 -4.15 -12.70
CA PRO A 47 4.52 -4.82 -11.49
C PRO A 47 5.69 -5.37 -10.67
N VAL A 48 5.62 -5.20 -9.36
CA VAL A 48 6.65 -5.67 -8.44
C VAL A 48 6.10 -6.84 -7.65
N GLN A 49 6.79 -7.96 -7.70
CA GLN A 49 6.45 -9.10 -6.87
C GLN A 49 6.96 -8.88 -5.44
N GLY A 50 6.13 -9.29 -4.49
CA GLY A 50 6.47 -9.28 -3.07
C GLY A 50 5.79 -10.40 -2.32
N LYS A 51 6.20 -10.56 -1.07
CA LYS A 51 5.62 -11.50 -0.12
C LYS A 51 4.95 -10.74 1.01
N ILE A 52 3.80 -11.24 1.42
CA ILE A 52 3.09 -10.72 2.58
C ILE A 52 3.85 -11.15 3.83
N ASP A 53 4.23 -10.19 4.66
CA ASP A 53 4.87 -10.44 5.94
C ASP A 53 3.83 -10.87 6.99
N ARG A 54 4.24 -11.73 7.92
CA ARG A 54 3.42 -12.22 9.05
C ARG A 54 3.00 -11.10 10.00
N SER A 55 3.68 -9.96 9.94
CA SER A 55 3.32 -8.74 10.68
C SER A 55 2.11 -7.98 10.09
N THR A 56 1.46 -8.52 9.06
CA THR A 56 0.21 -7.99 8.50
C THR A 56 -0.92 -8.08 9.51
N PHE A 57 -1.68 -7.00 9.68
CA PHE A 57 -2.79 -6.93 10.62
C PHE A 57 -4.11 -6.76 9.86
N VAL A 58 -5.08 -7.63 10.13
CA VAL A 58 -6.38 -7.65 9.45
C VAL A 58 -7.49 -7.47 10.47
N SER A 59 -8.22 -6.36 10.41
CA SER A 59 -9.35 -6.04 11.28
C SER A 59 -10.62 -5.71 10.48
N PRO A 60 -11.79 -5.65 11.13
CA PRO A 60 -13.04 -5.23 10.48
C PRO A 60 -13.04 -3.80 9.93
N TYR A 61 -12.21 -2.92 10.47
CA TYR A 61 -12.20 -1.50 10.13
C TYR A 61 -10.96 -1.08 9.35
N LEU A 62 -9.94 -1.94 9.26
CA LEU A 62 -8.66 -1.64 8.65
C LEU A 62 -7.89 -2.92 8.36
N ALA A 63 -7.24 -2.98 7.20
CA ALA A 63 -6.21 -3.97 6.89
C ALA A 63 -4.87 -3.26 6.68
N LEU A 64 -3.89 -3.58 7.52
CA LEU A 64 -2.50 -3.14 7.38
C LEU A 64 -1.69 -4.27 6.75
N LEU A 65 -1.39 -4.13 5.47
CA LEU A 65 -0.56 -5.03 4.69
C LEU A 65 0.90 -4.64 4.83
N ASN A 66 1.70 -5.56 5.36
CA ASN A 66 3.14 -5.44 5.33
C ASN A 66 3.69 -6.34 4.23
N ILE A 67 4.40 -5.74 3.27
CA ILE A 67 4.88 -6.43 2.08
C ILE A 67 6.38 -6.25 1.99
N THR A 68 7.10 -7.35 1.81
CA THR A 68 8.52 -7.34 1.49
C THR A 68 8.65 -7.63 0.00
N THR A 69 9.14 -6.66 -0.76
CA THR A 69 9.43 -6.83 -2.19
C THR A 69 10.68 -7.68 -2.38
N ASP A 70 10.84 -8.26 -3.57
CA ASP A 70 12.01 -9.09 -3.90
C ASP A 70 13.35 -8.31 -3.80
N PHE A 71 13.30 -6.97 -3.91
CA PHE A 71 14.44 -6.09 -3.70
C PHE A 71 14.76 -5.83 -2.20
N GLY A 72 14.12 -6.55 -1.27
CA GLY A 72 14.31 -6.41 0.17
C GLY A 72 13.68 -5.16 0.79
N LYS A 73 12.96 -4.34 0.01
CA LYS A 73 12.25 -3.16 0.53
C LYS A 73 10.93 -3.57 1.14
N ARG A 74 10.69 -3.07 2.36
CA ARG A 74 9.43 -3.23 3.08
C ARG A 74 8.49 -2.06 2.78
N HIS A 75 7.25 -2.40 2.45
CA HIS A 75 6.17 -1.46 2.20
C HIS A 75 5.00 -1.80 3.11
N SER A 76 4.49 -0.77 3.80
CA SER A 76 3.27 -0.87 4.60
C SER A 76 2.14 -0.16 3.87
N VAL A 77 1.06 -0.88 3.59
CA VAL A 77 -0.13 -0.36 2.91
C VAL A 77 -1.31 -0.48 3.85
N VAL A 78 -2.00 0.64 4.07
CA VAL A 78 -3.23 0.69 4.86
C VAL A 78 -4.40 0.69 3.91
N ILE A 79 -5.30 -0.28 4.05
CA ILE A 79 -6.56 -0.37 3.32
C ILE A 79 -7.70 -0.21 4.31
N MET A 80 -8.51 0.81 4.05
CA MET A 80 -9.71 1.10 4.82
C MET A 80 -10.96 0.62 4.06
N PRO A 81 -12.07 0.34 4.76
CA PRO A 81 -13.31 -0.11 4.14
C PRO A 81 -14.00 0.92 3.25
N ASP A 82 -13.62 2.21 3.35
CA ASP A 82 -14.06 3.28 2.45
C ASP A 82 -13.25 3.34 1.14
N SER A 83 -12.09 2.70 1.11
CA SER A 83 -11.18 2.68 -0.04
C SER A 83 -11.64 1.71 -1.14
N MET A 84 -12.58 0.81 -0.83
CA MET A 84 -13.19 -0.13 -1.76
C MET A 84 -14.63 -0.48 -1.34
N GLY A 85 -15.39 -1.20 -2.15
CA GLY A 85 -16.73 -1.66 -1.75
C GLY A 85 -16.70 -2.60 -0.53
N GLU A 86 -17.71 -2.52 0.35
CA GLU A 86 -17.77 -3.31 1.59
C GLU A 86 -17.65 -4.83 1.35
N ALA A 87 -18.31 -5.35 0.31
CA ALA A 87 -18.26 -6.76 -0.05
C ALA A 87 -16.85 -7.19 -0.46
N ASP A 88 -16.13 -6.33 -1.18
CA ASP A 88 -14.77 -6.63 -1.63
C ASP A 88 -13.76 -6.50 -0.49
N PHE A 89 -13.98 -5.53 0.43
CA PHE A 89 -13.18 -5.44 1.66
C PHE A 89 -13.35 -6.69 2.52
N ARG A 90 -14.58 -7.23 2.60
CA ARG A 90 -14.85 -8.50 3.30
C ARG A 90 -14.11 -9.67 2.63
N ARG A 91 -14.16 -9.79 1.30
CA ARG A 91 -13.43 -10.83 0.55
C ARG A 91 -11.93 -10.73 0.74
N LEU A 92 -11.39 -9.51 0.69
CA LEU A 92 -9.97 -9.23 0.94
C LEU A 92 -9.56 -9.71 2.33
N ARG A 93 -10.30 -9.30 3.37
CA ARG A 93 -10.03 -9.70 4.76
C ARG A 93 -10.01 -11.22 4.92
N VAL A 94 -10.99 -11.91 4.34
CA VAL A 94 -11.03 -13.37 4.37
C VAL A 94 -9.78 -13.93 3.71
N ARG A 95 -9.48 -13.55 2.45
CA ARG A 95 -8.28 -14.03 1.75
C ARG A 95 -6.99 -13.79 2.52
N LEU A 96 -6.81 -12.58 3.09
CA LEU A 96 -5.62 -12.24 3.87
C LEU A 96 -5.49 -13.04 5.16
N ARG A 97 -6.60 -13.31 5.84
CA ARG A 97 -6.61 -14.12 7.06
C ARG A 97 -6.18 -15.56 6.78
N TRP A 98 -6.57 -16.12 5.63
CA TRP A 98 -6.17 -17.47 5.23
C TRP A 98 -4.75 -17.51 4.63
N SER A 99 -4.29 -16.46 3.93
CA SER A 99 -2.94 -16.42 3.38
C SER A 99 -1.85 -16.22 4.44
N GLY A 100 -2.17 -15.58 5.58
CA GLY A 100 -1.23 -15.40 6.70
C GLY A 100 -1.08 -16.61 7.63
N GLN A 101 -1.90 -17.66 7.43
CA GLN A 101 -1.85 -18.91 8.22
C GLN A 101 -1.10 -20.05 7.51
N ALA A 102 -0.60 -19.82 6.29
CA ALA A 102 0.23 -20.77 5.55
C ALA A 102 1.74 -20.54 5.78
#